data_AF-A0A9K3L593-F1
#
_entry.id   AF-A0A9K3L593-F1
#
_cell.length_a   1.000
_cell.length_b   1.000
_cell.length_c   1.000
_cell.angle_alpha   90.00
_cell.angle_beta   90.00
_cell.angle_gamma   90.00
#
_symmetry.space_group_name_H-M   'P 1'
#
loop_
_entity.id
_entity.type
_entity.pdbx_description
1 polymer ?
#
loop_
_entity_poly.entity_id
_entity_poly.type
_entity_poly.pdbx_seq_one_letter_code
_entity_poly.pdbx_strand_id
1 'polypeptide(L)'
;MSSSDPVDVVKQYIEKNKDALSQISFGGVMGYCSGLAFRKASRFAAVIIGAGFMGLQGAKSLGYIEVDWNKIKDDAIKPLDANKDGKLDADDAQIWWQKSQVVLKDSIPGAGGFSAGFLLGARRG
;
A
#
# COMPACT_ATOMS: atom_id res chain seq x y z
N MET A 1 -5.28 -34.49 -38.87
CA MET A 1 -4.48 -33.32 -38.45
C MET A 1 -5.48 -32.23 -38.07
N SER A 2 -6.08 -32.33 -36.88
CA SER A 2 -7.13 -31.40 -36.43
C SER A 2 -6.43 -30.18 -35.85
N SER A 3 -6.57 -29.06 -36.54
CA SER A 3 -6.09 -27.74 -36.13
C SER A 3 -6.50 -27.50 -34.68
N SER A 4 -5.52 -27.34 -33.79
CA SER A 4 -5.75 -26.95 -32.40
C SER A 4 -6.04 -25.45 -32.42
N ASP A 5 -7.31 -25.08 -32.53
CA ASP A 5 -7.69 -23.67 -32.59
C ASP A 5 -7.23 -22.96 -31.30
N PRO A 6 -6.56 -21.80 -31.40
CA PRO A 6 -6.01 -21.08 -30.25
C PRO A 6 -7.09 -20.67 -29.24
N VAL A 7 -8.35 -20.66 -29.66
CA VAL A 7 -9.50 -20.35 -28.81
C VAL A 7 -9.83 -21.50 -27.86
N ASP A 8 -9.63 -22.75 -28.26
CA ASP A 8 -9.96 -23.91 -27.43
C ASP A 8 -8.89 -24.16 -26.36
N VAL A 9 -7.62 -23.95 -26.68
CA VAL A 9 -6.57 -23.93 -25.66
C VAL A 9 -6.81 -22.80 -24.65
N VAL A 10 -7.16 -21.58 -25.09
CA VAL A 10 -7.50 -20.47 -24.16
C VAL A 10 -8.70 -20.83 -23.27
N LYS A 11 -9.77 -21.40 -23.82
CA LYS A 11 -10.93 -21.85 -23.03
C LYS A 11 -10.56 -22.93 -22.03
N GLN A 12 -9.72 -23.89 -22.43
CA GLN A 12 -9.26 -24.97 -21.56
C GLN A 12 -8.37 -24.44 -20.41
N TYR A 13 -7.53 -23.43 -20.67
CA TYR A 13 -6.75 -22.74 -19.64
C TYR A 13 -7.64 -21.93 -18.69
N ILE A 14 -8.66 -21.24 -19.21
CA ILE A 14 -9.63 -20.50 -18.41
C ILE A 14 -10.44 -21.47 -17.56
N GLU A 15 -11.00 -22.54 -18.11
CA GLU A 15 -11.76 -23.53 -17.35
C GLU A 15 -10.94 -24.17 -16.24
N LYS A 16 -9.68 -24.51 -16.52
CA LYS A 16 -8.77 -25.08 -15.54
C LYS A 16 -8.41 -24.12 -14.40
N ASN A 17 -8.54 -22.81 -14.61
CA ASN A 17 -8.14 -21.76 -13.64
C ASN A 17 -9.28 -20.76 -13.34
N LYS A 18 -10.54 -21.13 -13.57
CA LYS A 18 -11.71 -20.24 -13.44
C LYS A 18 -11.79 -19.60 -12.06
N ASP A 19 -11.51 -20.36 -11.00
CA ASP A 19 -11.55 -19.88 -9.62
C ASP A 19 -10.46 -18.85 -9.32
N ALA A 20 -9.23 -19.11 -9.79
CA ALA A 20 -8.12 -18.18 -9.64
C ALA A 20 -8.33 -16.88 -10.43
N LEU A 21 -8.85 -16.98 -11.66
CA LEU A 21 -9.19 -15.81 -12.48
C LEU A 21 -10.34 -15.00 -11.86
N SER A 22 -11.34 -15.66 -11.30
CA SER A 22 -12.43 -15.01 -10.57
C SER A 22 -11.90 -14.24 -9.35
N GLN A 23 -11.05 -14.87 -8.54
CA GLN A 23 -10.41 -14.22 -7.39
C GLN A 23 -9.52 -13.04 -7.78
N ILE A 24 -8.73 -13.16 -8.85
CA ILE A 24 -7.90 -12.07 -9.38
C ILE A 24 -8.78 -10.90 -9.83
N SER A 25 -9.86 -11.17 -10.55
CA SER A 25 -10.77 -10.12 -11.04
C SER A 25 -11.49 -9.39 -9.91
N PHE A 26 -12.02 -10.13 -8.93
CA PHE A 26 -12.64 -9.58 -7.74
C PHE A 26 -11.65 -8.77 -6.90
N GLY A 27 -10.46 -9.34 -6.67
CA GLY A 27 -9.34 -8.66 -6.04
C GLY A 27 -9.00 -7.36 -6.75
N GLY A 28 -8.92 -7.37 -8.08
CA GLY A 28 -8.64 -6.19 -8.90
C GLY A 28 -9.69 -5.09 -8.80
N VAL A 29 -10.98 -5.41 -8.80
CA VAL A 29 -12.05 -4.41 -8.63
C VAL A 29 -11.99 -3.79 -7.23
N MET A 30 -11.83 -4.63 -6.20
CA MET A 30 -11.68 -4.16 -4.82
C MET A 30 -10.44 -3.29 -4.65
N GLY A 31 -9.31 -3.74 -5.21
CA GLY A 31 -8.07 -2.99 -5.26
C GLY A 31 -8.26 -1.63 -5.91
N TYR A 32 -8.90 -1.58 -7.08
CA TYR A 32 -9.17 -0.34 -7.80
C TYR A 32 -9.99 0.66 -6.96
N CYS A 33 -11.06 0.19 -6.31
CA CYS A 33 -11.87 1.01 -5.41
C CYS A 33 -11.04 1.56 -4.23
N SER A 34 -10.29 0.68 -3.56
CA SER A 34 -9.39 1.07 -2.46
C SER A 34 -8.32 2.07 -2.92
N GLY A 35 -7.76 1.90 -4.12
CA GLY A 35 -6.78 2.81 -4.69
C GLY A 35 -7.32 4.22 -4.94
N LEU A 36 -8.55 4.33 -5.46
CA LEU A 36 -9.22 5.63 -5.64
C LEU A 36 -9.44 6.35 -4.30
N ALA A 37 -9.91 5.62 -3.28
CA ALA A 37 -10.10 6.17 -1.94
C ALA A 37 -8.76 6.62 -1.31
N PHE A 38 -7.73 5.77 -1.41
CA PHE A 38 -6.40 6.06 -0.90
C PHE A 38 -5.78 7.32 -1.55
N ARG A 39 -6.02 7.53 -2.83
CA ARG A 39 -5.53 8.71 -3.55
C ARG A 39 -6.12 10.02 -3.03
N LYS A 40 -7.41 10.03 -2.69
CA LYS A 40 -8.06 11.19 -2.06
C LYS A 40 -7.52 11.44 -0.65
N ALA A 41 -7.41 10.38 0.16
CA ALA A 41 -6.88 10.47 1.52
C ALA A 41 -5.42 10.95 1.53
N SER A 42 -4.58 10.42 0.64
CA SER A 42 -3.16 10.81 0.53
C SER A 42 -2.97 12.24 0.04
N ARG A 43 -3.78 12.72 -0.91
CA ARG A 43 -3.76 14.15 -1.30
C ARG A 43 -4.10 15.04 -0.11
N PHE A 44 -5.13 14.70 0.66
CA PHE A 44 -5.52 15.47 1.84
C PHE A 44 -4.42 15.46 2.92
N ALA A 45 -3.86 14.28 3.20
CA ALA A 45 -2.73 14.13 4.11
C ALA A 45 -1.52 14.94 3.66
N ALA A 46 -1.16 14.89 2.37
CA ALA A 46 -0.05 15.66 1.81
C ALA A 46 -0.26 17.17 1.93
N VAL A 47 -1.49 17.66 1.71
CA VAL A 47 -1.83 19.07 1.90
C VAL A 47 -1.68 19.48 3.36
N ILE A 48 -2.19 18.68 4.31
CA ILE A 48 -2.05 18.98 5.75
C ILE A 48 -0.57 19.03 6.15
N ILE A 49 0.21 18.03 5.75
CA ILE A 49 1.63 17.95 6.08
C ILE A 49 2.38 19.15 5.47
N GLY A 50 2.12 19.48 4.21
CA GLY A 50 2.74 20.60 3.51
C GLY A 50 2.37 21.96 4.13
N ALA A 51 1.09 22.17 4.43
CA ALA A 51 0.60 23.38 5.08
C ALA A 51 1.18 23.54 6.49
N GLY A 52 1.24 22.46 7.26
CA GLY A 52 1.89 22.43 8.57
C GLY A 52 3.37 22.79 8.48
N PHE A 53 4.08 22.25 7.47
CA PHE A 53 5.49 22.55 7.23
C PHE A 53 5.73 24.02 6.84
N MET A 54 4.91 24.58 5.95
CA MET A 54 4.99 26.01 5.59
C MET A 54 4.69 26.90 6.81
N GLY A 55 3.69 26.55 7.62
CA GLY A 55 3.37 27.26 8.86
C GLY A 55 4.51 27.23 9.87
N LEU A 56 5.15 26.07 10.08
CA LEU A 56 6.33 25.93 10.94
C LEU A 56 7.49 26.80 10.45
N GLN A 57 7.78 26.78 9.14
CA GLN A 57 8.85 27.62 8.57
C GLN A 57 8.58 29.11 8.75
N GLY A 58 7.33 29.54 8.54
CA GLY A 58 6.90 30.93 8.77
C GLY A 58 7.10 31.34 10.23
N ALA A 59 6.59 30.54 11.18
CA ALA A 59 6.71 30.82 12.62
C ALA A 59 8.18 30.82 13.10
N LYS A 60 9.02 29.94 12.55
CA LYS A 60 10.46 29.93 12.82
C LYS A 60 11.15 31.20 12.27
N SER A 61 10.81 31.62 11.05
CA SER A 61 11.43 32.81 10.42
C SER A 61 11.10 34.11 11.15
N LEU A 62 9.94 34.17 11.80
CA LEU A 62 9.50 35.29 12.65
C LEU A 62 10.06 35.23 14.07
N GLY A 63 10.86 34.20 14.41
CA GLY A 63 11.52 34.04 15.72
C GLY A 63 10.59 33.60 16.85
N TYR A 64 9.38 33.13 16.55
CA TYR A 64 8.34 32.87 17.55
C TYR A 64 8.39 31.46 18.16
N ILE A 65 8.93 30.46 17.43
CA ILE A 65 8.93 29.04 17.85
C ILE A 65 10.26 28.36 17.52
N GLU A 66 10.85 27.71 18.51
CA GLU A 66 12.00 26.80 18.35
C GLU A 66 11.47 25.37 18.13
N VAL A 67 11.74 24.80 16.95
CA VAL A 67 11.22 23.47 16.58
C VAL A 67 12.19 22.39 17.05
N ASP A 68 11.81 21.66 18.11
CA ASP A 68 12.55 20.50 18.60
C ASP A 68 12.21 19.25 17.78
N TRP A 69 13.04 18.99 16.77
CA TRP A 69 12.89 17.85 15.87
C TRP A 69 13.14 16.49 16.54
N ASN A 70 13.83 16.45 17.68
CA ASN A 70 14.11 15.18 18.36
C ASN A 70 12.85 14.61 19.01
N LYS A 71 12.04 15.44 19.66
CA LYS A 71 10.76 15.01 20.24
C LYS A 71 9.78 14.54 19.17
N ILE A 72 9.69 15.27 18.05
CA ILE A 72 8.83 14.89 16.93
C ILE A 72 9.25 13.52 16.37
N LYS A 73 10.56 13.28 16.25
CA LYS A 73 11.09 12.00 15.80
C LYS A 73 10.74 10.88 16.78
N ASP A 74 10.97 11.06 18.07
CA ASP A 74 10.68 10.04 19.09
C ASP A 74 9.19 9.70 19.15
N ASP A 75 8.32 10.71 19.08
CA ASP A 75 6.87 10.49 19.09
C ASP A 75 6.36 9.82 17.80
N ALA A 76 7.03 10.03 16.67
CA ALA A 76 6.74 9.33 15.42
C ALA A 76 7.26 7.87 15.41
N ILE A 77 8.38 7.60 16.10
CA ILE A 77 9.01 6.27 16.17
C ILE A 77 8.27 5.33 17.14
N LYS A 78 7.87 5.82 18.32
CA LYS A 78 7.17 5.03 19.35
C LYS A 78 6.04 4.11 18.84
N PRO A 79 5.13 4.54 17.94
CA PRO A 79 4.06 3.68 17.45
C PRO A 79 4.49 2.69 16.36
N LEU A 80 5.62 2.94 15.69
CA LEU A 80 6.12 2.12 14.58
C LEU A 80 7.13 1.06 15.04
N ASP A 81 7.76 1.31 16.18
CA ASP A 81 8.67 0.42 16.88
C ASP A 81 7.91 -0.81 17.41
N ALA A 82 8.08 -1.95 16.75
CA ALA A 82 7.38 -3.19 17.05
C ALA A 82 8.08 -3.98 18.16
N ASN A 83 9.40 -3.83 18.26
CA ASN A 83 10.24 -4.50 19.25
C ASN A 83 10.37 -3.68 20.58
N LYS A 84 9.90 -2.43 20.59
CA LYS A 84 9.92 -1.45 21.70
C LYS A 84 11.33 -1.06 22.16
N ASP A 85 12.33 -1.15 21.29
CA ASP A 85 13.71 -0.83 21.62
C ASP A 85 14.05 0.67 21.48
N GLY A 86 13.08 1.47 21.03
CA GLY A 86 13.19 2.91 20.81
C GLY A 86 13.82 3.30 19.47
N LYS A 87 14.04 2.37 18.54
CA LYS A 87 14.70 2.60 17.25
C LYS A 87 13.97 1.89 16.13
N LEU A 88 13.61 2.63 15.08
CA LEU A 88 13.20 2.00 13.83
C LEU A 88 14.41 1.40 13.13
N ASP A 89 14.52 0.07 13.19
CA ASP A 89 15.60 -0.69 12.58
C ASP A 89 15.11 -1.72 11.55
N ALA A 90 16.06 -2.46 10.98
CA ALA A 90 15.76 -3.49 9.99
C ALA A 90 15.00 -4.67 10.59
N ASP A 91 15.11 -4.91 11.90
CA ASP A 91 14.49 -6.02 12.59
C ASP A 91 12.98 -5.76 12.78
N ASP A 92 12.59 -4.53 13.11
CA ASP A 92 11.19 -4.10 13.09
C ASP A 92 10.56 -4.28 11.71
N ALA A 93 11.25 -3.81 10.66
CA ALA A 93 10.81 -3.95 9.29
C ALA A 93 10.68 -5.43 8.90
N GLN A 94 11.59 -6.28 9.36
CA GLN A 94 11.57 -7.72 9.12
C GLN A 94 10.43 -8.42 9.87
N ILE A 95 10.11 -8.01 11.10
CA ILE A 95 8.96 -8.53 11.85
C ILE A 95 7.66 -8.20 11.12
N TRP A 96 7.49 -6.96 10.69
CA TRP A 96 6.33 -6.53 9.90
C TRP A 96 6.25 -7.26 8.55
N TRP A 97 7.39 -7.42 7.88
CA TRP A 97 7.48 -8.17 6.63
C TRP A 97 7.12 -9.64 6.82
N GLN A 98 7.61 -10.30 7.87
CA GLN A 98 7.27 -11.69 8.19
C GLN A 98 5.78 -11.84 8.48
N LYS A 99 5.19 -10.95 9.30
CA LYS A 99 3.73 -10.95 9.55
C LYS A 99 2.94 -10.79 8.27
N SER A 100 3.38 -9.90 7.38
CA SER A 100 2.76 -9.71 6.07
C SER A 100 2.89 -10.95 5.19
N GLN A 101 4.07 -11.56 5.14
CA GLN A 101 4.30 -12.78 4.34
C GLN A 101 3.45 -13.96 4.82
N VAL A 102 3.19 -14.10 6.13
CA VAL A 102 2.28 -15.12 6.65
C VAL A 102 0.85 -14.90 6.14
N VAL A 103 0.37 -13.65 6.16
CA VAL A 103 -0.97 -13.31 5.65
C VAL A 103 -1.05 -13.44 4.11
N LEU A 104 0.01 -13.06 3.39
CA LEU A 104 0.03 -13.12 1.93
C LEU A 104 0.14 -14.55 1.38
N LYS A 105 0.81 -15.47 2.08
CA LYS A 105 1.02 -16.86 1.61
C LYS A 105 -0.28 -17.62 1.37
N ASP A 106 -1.36 -17.30 2.08
CA ASP A 106 -2.65 -17.98 1.95
C ASP A 106 -3.54 -17.46 0.81
N SER A 107 -3.19 -16.33 0.16
CA SER A 107 -4.09 -15.69 -0.82
C SER A 107 -3.37 -15.01 -1.99
N ILE A 108 -2.22 -15.57 -2.41
CA ILE A 108 -1.37 -15.02 -3.48
C ILE A 108 -2.13 -14.70 -4.79
N PRO A 109 -3.07 -15.53 -5.30
CA PRO A 109 -3.80 -15.22 -6.53
C PRO A 109 -4.65 -13.95 -6.40
N GLY A 110 -5.43 -13.82 -5.32
CA GLY A 110 -6.25 -12.63 -5.06
C GLY A 110 -5.42 -11.38 -4.73
N ALA A 111 -4.30 -11.55 -4.03
CA ALA A 111 -3.37 -10.47 -3.68
C ALA A 111 -2.77 -9.81 -4.93
N GLY A 112 -2.36 -10.60 -5.94
CA GLY A 112 -1.85 -10.06 -7.20
C GLY A 112 -2.88 -9.20 -7.94
N GLY A 113 -4.13 -9.68 -8.03
CA GLY A 113 -5.24 -8.91 -8.60
C GLY A 113 -5.50 -7.61 -7.84
N PHE A 114 -5.59 -7.68 -6.51
CA PHE A 114 -5.78 -6.53 -5.64
C PHE A 114 -4.68 -5.49 -5.79
N SER A 115 -3.40 -5.88 -5.71
CA SER A 115 -2.29 -4.93 -5.86
C SER A 115 -2.27 -4.26 -7.23
N ALA A 116 -2.53 -5.00 -8.31
CA ALA A 116 -2.62 -4.45 -9.65
C ALA A 116 -3.79 -3.46 -9.79
N GLY A 117 -4.98 -3.84 -9.31
CA GLY A 117 -6.15 -2.98 -9.27
C GLY A 117 -5.91 -1.72 -8.44
N PHE A 118 -5.30 -1.86 -7.26
CA PHE A 118 -4.95 -0.76 -6.36
C PHE A 118 -4.00 0.23 -6.99
N LEU A 119 -2.92 -0.23 -7.62
CA LEU A 119 -1.99 0.63 -8.34
C LEU A 119 -2.67 1.39 -9.47
N LEU A 120 -3.53 0.71 -10.23
CA LEU A 120 -4.32 1.35 -11.30
C LEU A 120 -5.27 2.39 -10.71
N GLY A 121 -5.99 2.08 -9.64
CA GLY A 121 -6.91 3.00 -8.96
C GLY A 121 -6.18 4.21 -8.37
N ALA A 122 -5.06 3.99 -7.69
CA ALA A 122 -4.26 5.05 -7.10
C ALA A 122 -3.64 5.98 -8.16
N ARG A 123 -3.26 5.45 -9.34
CA ARG A 123 -2.72 6.25 -10.45
C ARG A 123 -3.79 7.05 -11.19
N ARG A 124 -4.99 6.48 -11.33
CA ARG A 124 -6.09 7.08 -12.11
C ARG A 124 -7.06 7.93 -11.27
N GLY A 125 -7.02 7.80 -9.94
CA GLY A 125 -7.77 8.61 -8.97
C GLY A 125 -7.18 9.97 -8.64
#